data_AF-A0A1I5TZS7-F1
#
_entry.id   AF-A0A1I5TZS7-F1
#
_cell.length_a   1.000
_cell.length_b   1.000
_cell.length_c   1.000
_cell.angle_alpha   90.00
_cell.angle_beta   90.00
_cell.angle_gamma   90.00
#
_symmetry.space_group_name_H-M   'P 1'
#
loop_
_entity.id
_entity.type
_entity.pdbx_description
1 polymer ?
#
loop_
_entity_poly.entity_id
_entity_poly.type
_entity_poly.pdbx_seq_one_letter_code
_entity_poly.pdbx_strand_id
1 'polypeptide(L)'
;MRNVEGLSDRELEEQARVWRKRALEGELHARGTAHLLETEARRRVGLARFDPDALDLRSLADRQFLPHQGLGGRLLKAGMLAAGITLILLLLVAYR
;
A
#
# COMPACT_ATOMS: atom_id res chain seq x y z
N MET A 1 11.44 -32.29 2.28
CA MET A 1 11.46 -30.90 1.80
C MET A 1 10.85 -30.86 0.41
N ARG A 2 9.90 -29.96 0.11
CA ARG A 2 9.46 -29.75 -1.28
C ARG A 2 10.66 -29.28 -2.09
N ASN A 3 10.97 -29.97 -3.17
CA ASN A 3 12.09 -29.64 -4.04
C ASN A 3 11.74 -28.41 -4.89
N VAL A 4 11.91 -27.23 -4.31
CA VAL A 4 11.73 -25.93 -4.99
C VAL A 4 12.93 -25.58 -5.88
N GLU A 5 14.06 -26.31 -5.74
CA GLU A 5 15.28 -26.07 -6.50
C GLU A 5 15.14 -26.48 -7.97
N GLY A 6 14.30 -27.48 -8.27
CA GLY A 6 14.04 -27.93 -9.65
C GLY A 6 13.09 -27.05 -10.46
N LEU A 7 12.47 -26.03 -9.88
CA LEU A 7 11.57 -25.12 -10.59
C LEU A 7 12.36 -24.08 -11.38
N SER A 8 11.84 -23.63 -12.51
CA SER A 8 12.33 -22.41 -13.17
C SER A 8 11.91 -21.16 -12.39
N ASP A 9 12.55 -20.02 -12.66
CA ASP A 9 12.27 -18.75 -11.95
C ASP A 9 10.83 -18.29 -12.16
N ARG A 10 10.32 -18.46 -13.38
CA ARG A 10 8.92 -18.15 -13.71
C ARG A 10 7.95 -19.04 -12.95
N GLU A 11 8.20 -20.34 -12.88
CA GLU A 11 7.36 -21.27 -12.14
C GLU A 11 7.39 -21.00 -10.63
N LEU A 12 8.54 -20.57 -10.11
CA LEU A 12 8.69 -20.13 -8.73
C LEU A 12 7.81 -18.92 -8.42
N GLU A 13 7.85 -17.88 -9.25
CA GLU A 13 7.02 -16.69 -9.09
C GLU A 13 5.52 -17.00 -9.26
N GLU A 14 5.15 -17.82 -10.25
CA GLU A 14 3.76 -18.21 -10.48
C GLU A 14 3.19 -19.04 -9.33
N GLN A 15 3.94 -20.06 -8.85
CA GLN A 15 3.51 -20.88 -7.73
C GLN A 15 3.48 -20.08 -6.43
N ALA A 16 4.47 -19.21 -6.18
CA ALA A 16 4.47 -18.32 -5.02
C ALA A 16 3.18 -17.48 -4.98
N ARG A 17 2.76 -16.89 -6.11
CA ARG A 17 1.53 -16.10 -6.22
C ARG A 17 0.27 -16.92 -5.93
N VAL A 18 0.18 -18.14 -6.47
CA VAL A 18 -0.96 -19.03 -6.26
C VAL A 18 -1.07 -19.43 -4.78
N TRP A 19 0.02 -19.85 -4.17
CA TRP A 19 0.04 -20.25 -2.76
C TRP A 19 -0.19 -19.05 -1.83
N ARG A 20 0.29 -17.87 -2.20
CA ARG A 20 0.01 -16.63 -1.47
C ARG A 20 -1.48 -16.31 -1.46
N LYS A 21 -2.16 -16.45 -2.61
CA LYS A 21 -3.61 -16.25 -2.70
C LYS A 21 -4.36 -17.21 -1.75
N ARG A 22 -4.04 -18.50 -1.79
CA ARG A 22 -4.62 -19.51 -0.89
C ARG A 22 -4.36 -19.23 0.59
N ALA A 23 -3.16 -18.74 0.92
CA ALA A 23 -2.82 -18.35 2.28
C ALA A 23 -3.66 -17.14 2.76
N LEU A 24 -3.96 -16.19 1.87
CA LEU A 24 -4.85 -15.07 2.17
C LEU A 24 -6.31 -15.50 2.32
N GLU A 25 -6.72 -16.57 1.64
CA GLU A 25 -8.03 -17.22 1.80
C GLU A 25 -8.14 -18.08 3.07
N GLY A 26 -7.04 -18.23 3.82
CA GLY A 26 -7.02 -18.91 5.12
C GLY A 26 -6.63 -20.39 5.09
N GLU A 27 -6.10 -20.90 3.97
CA GLU A 27 -5.64 -22.30 3.89
C GLU A 27 -4.42 -22.53 4.82
N LEU A 28 -4.59 -23.43 5.80
CA LEU A 28 -3.68 -23.64 6.94
C LEU A 28 -2.20 -23.85 6.55
N HIS A 29 -1.94 -24.63 5.49
CA HIS A 29 -0.57 -24.97 5.06
C HIS A 29 -0.07 -24.14 3.87
N ALA A 30 -0.90 -23.25 3.34
CA ALA A 30 -0.53 -22.44 2.18
C ALA A 30 0.52 -21.39 2.54
N ARG A 31 0.48 -20.83 3.76
CA ARG A 31 1.42 -19.80 4.21
C ARG A 31 2.87 -20.28 4.20
N GLY A 32 3.12 -21.49 4.73
CA GLY A 32 4.46 -22.09 4.73
C GLY A 32 4.97 -22.37 3.31
N THR A 33 4.10 -22.88 2.44
CA THR A 33 4.45 -23.15 1.04
C THR A 33 4.77 -21.86 0.27
N ALA A 34 3.92 -20.84 0.41
CA ALA A 34 4.14 -19.53 -0.21
C ALA A 34 5.49 -18.93 0.23
N HIS A 35 5.77 -18.98 1.53
CA HIS A 35 7.01 -18.44 2.08
C HIS A 35 8.28 -19.13 1.55
N LEU A 36 8.26 -20.47 1.41
CA LEU A 36 9.39 -21.21 0.85
C LEU A 36 9.66 -20.82 -0.61
N LEU A 37 8.61 -20.75 -1.43
CA LEU A 37 8.72 -20.36 -2.84
C LEU A 37 9.21 -18.90 -3.00
N GLU A 38 8.66 -17.97 -2.23
CA GLU A 38 9.08 -16.55 -2.27
C GLU A 38 10.51 -16.34 -1.79
N THR A 39 10.96 -17.13 -0.81
CA THR A 39 12.33 -17.06 -0.31
C THR A 39 13.31 -17.55 -1.37
N GLU A 40 13.00 -18.66 -2.03
CA GLU A 40 13.83 -19.18 -3.14
C GLU A 40 13.81 -18.22 -4.34
N ALA A 41 12.66 -17.66 -4.72
CA ALA A 41 12.58 -16.65 -5.78
C ALA A 41 13.45 -15.41 -5.46
N ARG A 42 13.41 -14.91 -4.22
CA ARG A 42 14.27 -13.81 -3.77
C ARG A 42 15.75 -14.17 -3.76
N ARG A 43 16.10 -15.41 -3.36
CA ARG A 43 17.47 -15.92 -3.38
C ARG A 43 18.05 -15.89 -4.79
N ARG A 44 17.27 -16.31 -5.79
CA ARG A 44 17.71 -16.40 -7.19
C ARG A 44 17.85 -15.04 -7.87
N VAL A 45 16.91 -14.12 -7.61
CA VAL A 45 16.99 -12.75 -8.14
C VAL A 45 18.11 -11.97 -7.46
N GLY A 46 18.41 -12.26 -6.19
CA GLY A 46 19.47 -11.60 -5.42
C GLY A 46 19.25 -10.08 -5.32
N LEU A 47 20.34 -9.32 -5.32
CA LEU A 47 20.35 -7.85 -5.24
C LEU A 47 19.80 -7.15 -6.49
N ALA A 48 19.50 -7.86 -7.58
CA ALA A 48 19.10 -7.24 -8.85
C ALA A 48 17.77 -6.48 -8.81
N ARG A 49 16.88 -6.77 -7.83
CA ARG A 49 15.64 -6.02 -7.56
C ARG A 49 15.75 -5.08 -6.36
N PHE A 50 16.87 -5.06 -5.65
CA PHE A 50 17.07 -4.17 -4.52
C PHE A 50 17.49 -2.81 -5.04
N ASP A 51 16.58 -1.84 -4.97
CA ASP A 51 16.89 -0.43 -5.19
C ASP A 51 17.25 0.21 -3.83
N PRO A 52 18.54 0.50 -3.57
CA PRO A 52 18.96 1.13 -2.32
C PRO A 52 18.36 2.53 -2.16
N ASP A 53 18.11 3.23 -3.27
CA ASP A 53 17.61 4.61 -3.28
C ASP A 53 16.12 4.67 -2.96
N ALA A 54 15.38 3.56 -3.15
CA ALA A 54 13.99 3.42 -2.72
C ALA A 54 13.82 3.25 -1.21
N LEU A 55 14.90 2.92 -0.48
CA LEU A 55 14.84 2.70 0.97
C LEU A 55 14.96 4.06 1.68
N ASP A 56 13.86 4.55 2.26
CA ASP A 56 13.92 5.76 3.07
C ASP A 56 14.71 5.49 4.36
N LEU A 57 15.94 6.00 4.41
CA LEU A 57 16.86 5.87 5.54
C LEU A 57 16.77 7.04 6.53
N ARG A 58 15.89 8.03 6.31
CA ARG A 58 15.72 9.14 7.25
C ARG A 58 15.29 8.65 8.62
N SER A 59 15.55 9.43 9.68
CA SER A 59 15.15 9.04 11.04
C SER A 59 13.63 8.92 11.15
N LEU A 60 13.13 8.15 12.13
CA LEU A 60 11.68 8.01 12.32
C LEU A 60 11.00 9.37 12.58
N ALA A 61 11.68 10.27 13.30
CA ALA A 61 11.19 11.63 13.56
C ALA A 61 11.00 12.41 12.25
N ASP A 62 11.96 12.30 11.31
CA ASP A 62 11.90 12.98 10.01
C ASP A 62 10.82 12.37 9.08
N ARG A 63 10.54 11.07 9.22
CA ARG A 63 9.46 10.39 8.46
C ARG A 63 8.07 10.77 8.96
N GLN A 64 7.91 10.92 10.27
CA GLN A 64 6.67 11.35 10.89
C GLN A 64 6.39 12.84 10.63
N PHE A 65 7.44 13.62 10.38
CA PHE A 65 7.37 14.98 9.84
C PHE A 65 7.13 14.96 8.32
N LEU A 66 6.12 14.21 7.87
CA LEU A 66 5.50 14.47 6.59
C LEU A 66 4.67 15.75 6.77
N PRO A 67 5.07 16.93 6.23
CA PRO A 67 4.11 17.99 6.05
C PRO A 67 3.00 17.37 5.22
N HIS A 68 1.79 17.45 5.73
CA HIS A 68 0.57 17.00 5.08
C HIS A 68 0.43 17.83 3.80
N GLN A 69 1.14 17.43 2.75
CA GLN A 69 1.13 18.07 1.45
C GLN A 69 -0.20 17.73 0.79
N GLY A 70 -1.17 18.61 1.01
CA GLY A 70 -1.60 19.42 -0.13
C GLY A 70 -2.94 19.08 -0.80
N LEU A 71 -3.77 18.17 -0.29
CA LEU A 71 -5.12 17.95 -0.86
C LEU A 71 -6.28 18.10 0.13
N GLY A 72 -6.12 17.80 1.42
CA GLY A 72 -7.24 17.83 2.38
C GLY A 72 -7.63 19.22 2.90
N GLY A 73 -6.66 20.13 3.07
CA GLY A 73 -6.90 21.42 3.74
C GLY A 73 -7.62 22.48 2.90
N ARG A 74 -7.59 22.37 1.56
CA ARG A 74 -8.23 23.32 0.64
C ARG A 74 -9.71 23.00 0.42
N LEU A 75 -10.07 21.72 0.40
CA LEU A 75 -11.46 21.27 0.23
C LEU A 75 -12.34 21.61 1.45
N LEU A 76 -11.82 21.47 2.67
CA LEU A 76 -12.56 21.83 3.88
C LEU A 76 -12.85 23.34 3.98
N LYS A 77 -11.92 24.21 3.56
CA LYS A 77 -12.15 25.67 3.55
C LYS A 77 -13.16 26.12 2.50
N ALA A 78 -13.16 25.49 1.32
CA ALA A 78 -14.09 25.83 0.24
C ALA A 78 -15.55 25.46 0.57
N GLY A 79 -15.78 24.30 1.21
CA GLY A 79 -17.13 23.89 1.62
C GLY A 79 -17.74 24.78 2.70
N MET A 80 -16.92 25.27 3.63
CA MET A 80 -17.37 26.12 4.74
C MET A 80 -17.85 27.51 4.28
N LEU A 81 -17.24 28.07 3.23
CA LEU A 81 -17.67 29.34 2.64
C LEU A 81 -18.99 29.20 1.87
N ALA A 82 -19.18 28.10 1.14
CA ALA A 82 -20.42 27.85 0.40
C ALA A 82 -21.62 27.70 1.35
N ALA A 83 -21.48 26.93 2.44
CA ALA A 83 -22.55 26.77 3.43
C ALA A 83 -22.92 28.09 4.14
N GLY A 84 -21.93 28.93 4.45
CA GLY A 84 -22.16 30.24 5.05
C GLY A 84 -22.92 31.19 4.13
N ILE A 85 -22.56 31.23 2.83
CA ILE A 85 -23.23 32.07 1.83
C ILE A 85 -24.68 31.62 1.63
N THR A 86 -24.95 30.31 1.56
CA THR A 86 -26.31 29.79 1.41
C THR A 86 -27.19 30.12 2.63
N LEU A 87 -26.65 30.04 3.84
CA LEU A 87 -27.38 30.40 5.06
C LEU A 87 -27.73 31.89 5.10
N ILE A 88 -26.77 32.75 4.71
CA ILE A 88 -26.97 34.21 4.64
C ILE A 88 -28.06 34.56 3.61
N LEU A 89 -28.03 33.93 2.42
CA LEU A 89 -29.04 34.15 1.39
C LEU A 89 -30.44 33.66 1.81
N LEU A 90 -30.53 32.50 2.49
CA LEU A 90 -31.79 31.99 3.02
C LEU A 90 -32.38 32.92 4.09
N LEU A 91 -31.55 33.42 5.01
CA LEU A 91 -31.98 34.41 6.00
C LEU A 91 -32.45 35.71 5.34
N LEU A 92 -31.75 36.21 4.32
CA LEU A 92 -32.16 37.42 3.60
C LEU A 92 -33.53 37.27 2.92
N VAL A 93 -33.83 36.10 2.37
CA VAL A 93 -35.14 35.80 1.76
C VAL A 93 -36.24 35.63 2.81
N ALA A 94 -35.92 35.03 3.96
CA ALA A 94 -36.88 34.81 5.04
C ALA A 94 -37.26 36.07 5.82
N TYR A 95 -36.42 37.12 5.78
CA TYR A 95 -36.63 38.39 6.48
C TYR A 95 -37.03 39.56 5.57
N ARG A 96 -37.41 39.28 4.31
CA ARG A 96 -38.01 40.26 3.39
C ARG A 96 -39.53 40.16 3.38
#